data_AF-A0A2D4FBW4-F1
#
_entry.id   AF-A0A2D4FBW4-F1
#
_cell.length_a   1.000
_cell.length_b   1.000
_cell.length_c   1.000
_cell.angle_alpha   90.00
_cell.angle_beta   90.00
_cell.angle_gamma   90.00
#
_symmetry.space_group_name_H-M   'P 1'
#
loop_
_entity.id
_entity.type
_entity.pdbx_description
1 polymer ?
#
loop_
_entity_poly.entity_id
_entity_poly.type
_entity_poly.pdbx_seq_one_letter_code
_entity_poly.pdbx_strand_id
1 'polypeptide(L)'
;AMEMQIKKQFQDTCKVQTKQYKALKNHQLEVTPKSEHKTILKSLKDEQTRKLAILAEQYEQSINEMMASQALRLDEAQEAECQALRLQLQQEMELLNAYQSKIKMQTEAQHERELQKLEQRVSLRRAHLEQKIEEELAALQKERSEKIKVLLERQEREIETFDMESLRMGFGNLVTLEFPKEDYR
;
A
#
# COMPACT_ATOMS: atom_id res chain seq x y z
N ALA A 1 -36.81 -31.57 -2.29
CA ALA A 1 -37.10 -32.91 -1.74
C ALA A 1 -38.15 -32.85 -0.63
N MET A 2 -37.92 -32.05 0.42
CA MET A 2 -38.84 -31.85 1.56
C MET A 2 -40.22 -31.30 1.13
N GLU A 3 -40.25 -30.25 0.29
CA GLU A 3 -41.48 -29.65 -0.23
C GLU A 3 -42.39 -30.66 -0.93
N MET A 4 -41.79 -31.50 -1.79
CA MET A 4 -42.49 -32.54 -2.54
C MET A 4 -43.09 -33.59 -1.61
N GLN A 5 -42.41 -33.90 -0.51
CA GLN A 5 -42.88 -34.83 0.51
C GLN A 5 -44.07 -34.26 1.29
N ILE A 6 -44.00 -32.99 1.71
CA ILE A 6 -45.11 -32.29 2.40
C ILE A 6 -46.34 -32.23 1.49
N LYS A 7 -46.15 -31.87 0.22
CA LYS A 7 -47.23 -31.84 -0.79
C LYS A 7 -47.85 -33.21 -1.01
N LYS A 8 -47.04 -34.26 -1.10
CA LYS A 8 -47.53 -35.65 -1.24
C LYS A 8 -48.33 -36.08 -0.01
N GLN A 9 -47.82 -35.79 1.20
CA GLN A 9 -48.50 -36.12 2.45
C GLN A 9 -49.88 -35.44 2.55
N PHE A 10 -49.98 -34.16 2.19
CA PHE A 10 -51.25 -33.44 2.15
C PHE A 10 -52.23 -34.09 1.17
N GLN A 11 -51.80 -34.37 -0.06
CA GLN A 11 -52.64 -35.00 -1.08
C GLN A 11 -53.15 -36.38 -0.65
N ASP A 12 -52.28 -37.20 -0.07
CA ASP A 12 -52.65 -38.54 0.37
C ASP A 12 -53.59 -38.50 1.58
N THR A 13 -53.40 -37.54 2.50
CA THR A 13 -54.30 -37.32 3.64
C THR A 13 -55.69 -36.87 3.18
N CYS A 14 -55.77 -35.94 2.21
CA CYS A 14 -57.04 -35.53 1.59
C CYS A 14 -57.77 -36.68 0.90
N LYS A 15 -57.04 -37.58 0.21
CA LYS A 15 -57.63 -38.79 -0.39
C LYS A 15 -58.21 -39.73 0.67
N VAL A 16 -57.50 -39.95 1.77
CA VAL A 16 -57.97 -40.77 2.89
C VAL A 16 -59.22 -40.16 3.52
N GLN A 17 -59.21 -38.85 3.80
CA GLN A 17 -60.35 -38.12 4.37
C GLN A 17 -61.59 -38.20 3.47
N THR A 18 -61.40 -38.12 2.15
CA THR A 18 -62.48 -38.30 1.16
C THR A 18 -63.06 -39.72 1.18
N LYS A 19 -62.22 -40.75 1.28
CA LYS A 19 -62.67 -42.15 1.38
C LYS A 19 -63.43 -42.41 2.68
N GLN A 20 -62.90 -41.91 3.80
CA GLN A 20 -63.54 -42.03 5.12
C GLN A 20 -64.90 -41.33 5.17
N TYR A 21 -65.01 -40.12 4.61
CA TYR A 21 -66.29 -39.42 4.49
C TYR A 21 -67.33 -40.24 3.71
N LYS A 22 -66.95 -40.81 2.56
CA LYS A 22 -67.87 -41.66 1.76
C LYS A 22 -68.36 -42.87 2.55
N ALA A 23 -67.45 -43.57 3.23
CA ALA A 23 -67.79 -44.74 4.03
C ALA A 23 -68.72 -44.38 5.20
N LEU A 24 -68.38 -43.31 5.94
CA LEU A 24 -69.19 -42.82 7.07
C LEU A 24 -70.58 -42.36 6.62
N LYS A 25 -70.65 -41.64 5.50
CA LYS A 25 -71.92 -41.19 4.92
C LYS A 25 -72.82 -42.36 4.55
N ASN A 26 -72.29 -43.39 3.87
CA ASN A 26 -73.08 -44.55 3.47
C ASN A 26 -73.64 -45.28 4.69
N HIS A 27 -72.78 -45.56 5.67
CA HIS A 27 -73.18 -46.22 6.91
C HIS A 27 -74.27 -45.44 7.66
N GLN A 28 -74.10 -44.13 7.81
CA GLN A 28 -75.08 -43.25 8.48
C GLN A 28 -76.46 -43.30 7.80
N LEU A 29 -76.52 -43.36 6.46
CA LEU A 29 -77.79 -43.45 5.73
C LEU A 29 -78.47 -44.82 5.85
N GLU A 30 -77.69 -45.89 6.04
CA GLU A 30 -78.21 -47.25 6.23
C GLU A 30 -78.83 -47.44 7.62
N VAL A 31 -78.25 -46.82 8.64
CA VAL A 31 -78.65 -47.05 10.05
C VAL A 31 -79.65 -46.04 10.59
N THR A 32 -79.95 -44.95 9.86
CA THR A 32 -80.86 -43.88 10.33
C THR A 32 -82.16 -43.81 9.52
N PRO A 33 -83.28 -43.39 10.15
CA PRO A 33 -84.55 -43.20 9.45
C PRO A 33 -84.47 -42.10 8.39
N LYS A 34 -85.20 -42.28 7.28
CA LYS A 34 -85.25 -41.31 6.16
C LYS A 34 -85.63 -39.88 6.58
N SER A 35 -86.42 -39.73 7.64
CA SER A 35 -86.81 -38.42 8.19
C SER A 35 -85.62 -37.59 8.69
N GLU A 36 -84.53 -38.23 9.10
CA GLU A 36 -83.34 -37.58 9.68
C GLU A 36 -82.20 -37.35 8.67
N HIS A 37 -82.25 -38.03 7.51
CA HIS A 37 -81.19 -38.03 6.50
C HIS A 37 -80.74 -36.62 6.08
N LYS A 38 -81.68 -35.67 5.94
CA LYS A 38 -81.37 -34.29 5.53
C LYS A 38 -80.43 -33.60 6.51
N THR A 39 -80.69 -33.75 7.81
CA THR A 39 -79.89 -33.12 8.87
C THR A 39 -78.51 -33.76 8.98
N ILE A 40 -78.46 -35.09 8.91
CA ILE A 40 -77.21 -35.87 8.97
C ILE A 40 -76.31 -35.55 7.77
N LEU A 41 -76.86 -35.52 6.56
CA LEU A 41 -76.10 -35.19 5.35
C LEU A 41 -75.48 -33.79 5.42
N LYS A 42 -76.23 -32.82 5.96
CA LYS A 42 -75.73 -31.46 6.16
C LYS A 42 -74.56 -31.46 7.16
N SER A 43 -74.76 -32.08 8.33
CA SER A 43 -73.72 -32.18 9.36
C SER A 43 -72.45 -32.87 8.87
N LEU A 44 -72.57 -33.99 8.16
CA LEU A 44 -71.42 -34.71 7.60
C LEU A 44 -70.68 -33.88 6.56
N LYS A 45 -71.39 -33.13 5.72
CA LYS A 45 -70.78 -32.25 4.72
C LYS A 45 -70.03 -31.09 5.38
N ASP A 46 -70.65 -30.44 6.36
CA ASP A 46 -70.05 -29.34 7.11
C ASP A 46 -68.76 -29.82 7.83
N GLU A 47 -68.81 -31.01 8.42
CA GLU A 47 -67.65 -31.63 9.06
C GLU A 47 -66.55 -32.04 8.05
N GLN A 48 -66.92 -32.54 6.87
CA GLN A 48 -65.97 -32.81 5.79
C GLN A 48 -65.26 -31.53 5.34
N THR A 49 -66.00 -30.45 5.13
CA THR A 49 -65.46 -29.15 4.73
C THR A 49 -64.53 -28.59 5.80
N ARG A 50 -64.92 -28.64 7.08
CA ARG A 50 -64.08 -28.21 8.20
C ARG A 50 -62.76 -28.98 8.24
N LYS A 51 -62.81 -30.31 8.15
CA LYS A 51 -61.61 -31.16 8.17
C LYS A 51 -60.67 -30.90 6.97
N LEU A 52 -61.21 -30.67 5.77
CA LEU A 52 -60.39 -30.30 4.61
C LEU A 52 -59.76 -28.92 4.76
N ALA A 53 -60.47 -27.96 5.37
CA ALA A 53 -59.94 -26.64 5.65
C ALA A 53 -58.75 -26.71 6.64
N ILE A 54 -58.87 -27.49 7.72
CA ILE A 54 -57.78 -27.71 8.68
C ILE A 54 -56.57 -28.35 7.99
N LEU A 55 -56.78 -29.35 7.12
CA LEU A 55 -55.68 -29.97 6.38
C LEU A 55 -54.97 -28.98 5.44
N ALA A 56 -55.73 -28.07 4.81
CA ALA A 56 -55.17 -27.05 3.94
C ALA A 56 -54.33 -26.04 4.73
N GLU A 57 -54.82 -25.59 5.89
CA GLU A 57 -54.10 -24.69 6.80
C GLU A 57 -52.81 -25.33 7.31
N GLN A 58 -52.85 -26.60 7.71
CA GLN A 58 -51.67 -27.35 8.14
C GLN A 58 -50.62 -27.50 7.03
N TYR A 59 -51.07 -27.73 5.80
CA TYR A 59 -50.17 -27.79 4.64
C TYR A 59 -49.51 -26.43 4.38
N GLU A 60 -50.29 -25.36 4.40
CA GLU A 60 -49.79 -24.00 4.18
C GLU A 60 -48.78 -23.60 5.27
N GLN A 61 -49.10 -23.88 6.54
CA GLN A 61 -48.19 -23.66 7.65
C GLN A 61 -46.88 -24.43 7.48
N SER A 62 -46.95 -25.73 7.19
CA SER A 62 -45.75 -26.58 7.04
C SER A 62 -44.86 -26.15 5.88
N ILE A 63 -45.45 -25.73 4.75
CA ILE A 63 -44.69 -25.19 3.61
C ILE A 63 -44.03 -23.86 3.96
N ASN A 64 -44.76 -22.95 4.59
CA ASN A 64 -44.24 -21.63 4.96
C ASN A 64 -43.08 -21.75 5.98
N GLU A 65 -43.22 -22.62 6.99
CA GLU A 65 -42.17 -22.89 7.96
C GLU A 65 -40.90 -23.47 7.30
N MET A 66 -41.07 -24.44 6.39
CA MET A 66 -39.95 -25.01 5.63
C MET A 66 -39.25 -23.96 4.76
N MET A 67 -40.01 -23.14 4.03
CA MET A 67 -39.46 -22.08 3.18
C MET A 67 -38.74 -21.00 3.99
N ALA A 68 -39.31 -20.57 5.12
CA ALA A 68 -38.70 -19.61 6.02
C ALA A 68 -37.39 -20.14 6.61
N SER A 69 -37.39 -21.41 7.05
CA SER A 69 -36.17 -22.07 7.54
C SER A 69 -35.09 -22.18 6.47
N GLN A 70 -35.47 -22.51 5.23
CA GLN A 70 -34.52 -22.60 4.13
C GLN A 70 -33.94 -21.23 3.75
N ALA A 71 -34.78 -20.18 3.71
CA ALA A 71 -34.35 -18.82 3.43
C ALA A 71 -33.35 -18.34 4.48
N LEU A 72 -33.66 -18.50 5.77
CA LEU A 72 -32.80 -18.10 6.87
C LEU A 72 -31.43 -18.80 6.82
N ARG A 73 -31.40 -20.12 6.54
CA ARG A 73 -30.14 -20.86 6.40
C ARG A 73 -29.33 -20.42 5.18
N LEU A 74 -29.99 -20.02 4.10
CA LEU A 74 -29.32 -19.50 2.92
C LEU A 74 -28.69 -18.14 3.23
N ASP A 75 -29.44 -17.25 3.88
CA ASP A 75 -28.97 -15.93 4.28
C ASP A 75 -27.78 -16.03 5.24
N GLU A 76 -27.87 -16.89 6.27
CA GLU A 76 -26.77 -17.14 7.20
C GLU A 76 -25.51 -17.66 6.51
N ALA A 77 -25.67 -18.61 5.56
CA ALA A 77 -24.53 -19.16 4.82
C ALA A 77 -23.87 -18.10 3.93
N GLN A 78 -24.68 -17.28 3.24
CA GLN A 78 -24.20 -16.19 2.41
C GLN A 78 -23.49 -15.11 3.24
N GLU A 79 -24.04 -14.77 4.40
CA GLU A 79 -23.43 -13.80 5.30
C GLU A 79 -22.08 -14.31 5.82
N ALA A 80 -22.01 -15.57 6.24
CA ALA A 80 -20.76 -16.20 6.67
C ALA A 80 -19.69 -16.21 5.56
N GLU A 81 -20.07 -16.54 4.32
CA GLU A 81 -19.17 -16.48 3.16
C GLU A 81 -18.69 -15.05 2.88
N CYS A 82 -19.59 -14.07 2.93
CA CYS A 82 -19.24 -12.67 2.74
C CYS A 82 -18.26 -12.17 3.82
N GLN A 83 -18.49 -12.55 5.08
CA GLN A 83 -17.60 -12.22 6.19
C GLN A 83 -16.22 -12.87 6.02
N ALA A 84 -16.17 -14.16 5.62
CA ALA A 84 -14.92 -14.86 5.36
C ALA A 84 -14.11 -14.19 4.23
N LEU A 85 -14.77 -13.83 3.12
CA LEU A 85 -14.13 -13.15 2.00
C LEU A 85 -13.60 -11.76 2.40
N ARG A 86 -14.35 -10.99 3.21
CA ARG A 86 -13.88 -9.70 3.73
C ARG A 86 -12.64 -9.85 4.61
N LEU A 87 -12.63 -10.85 5.49
CA LEU A 87 -11.48 -11.12 6.34
C LEU A 87 -10.26 -11.53 5.52
N GLN A 88 -10.44 -12.41 4.52
CA GLN A 88 -9.36 -12.83 3.64
C GLN A 88 -8.79 -11.64 2.85
N LEU A 89 -9.65 -10.79 2.27
CA LEU A 89 -9.22 -9.59 1.56
C LEU A 89 -8.40 -8.66 2.46
N GLN A 90 -8.84 -8.47 3.70
CA GLN A 90 -8.12 -7.63 4.65
C GLN A 90 -6.73 -8.20 4.97
N GLN A 91 -6.61 -9.51 5.19
CA GLN A 91 -5.32 -10.18 5.40
C GLN A 91 -4.39 -10.05 4.19
N GLU A 92 -4.91 -10.21 2.98
CA GLU A 92 -4.13 -10.07 1.74
C GLU A 92 -3.64 -8.61 1.56
N MET A 93 -4.48 -7.62 1.88
CA MET A 93 -4.09 -6.20 1.86
C MET A 93 -3.00 -5.89 2.88
N GLU A 94 -3.10 -6.41 4.11
CA GLU A 94 -2.08 -6.23 5.15
C GLU A 94 -0.75 -6.86 4.73
N LEU A 95 -0.78 -8.06 4.14
CA LEU A 95 0.41 -8.72 3.62
C LEU A 95 1.06 -7.92 2.48
N LEU A 96 0.25 -7.40 1.54
CA LEU A 96 0.74 -6.58 0.45
C LEU A 96 1.39 -5.29 0.97
N ASN A 97 0.74 -4.61 1.91
CA ASN A 97 1.27 -3.39 2.52
C ASN A 97 2.61 -3.65 3.23
N ALA A 98 2.72 -4.76 3.97
CA ALA A 98 3.96 -5.15 4.62
C ALA A 98 5.08 -5.43 3.61
N TYR A 99 4.76 -6.12 2.51
CA TYR A 99 5.73 -6.41 1.44
C TYR A 99 6.21 -5.13 0.75
N GLN A 100 5.29 -4.23 0.39
CA GLN A 100 5.61 -2.95 -0.23
C GLN A 100 6.44 -2.06 0.70
N SER A 101 6.08 -1.97 1.98
CA SER A 101 6.83 -1.21 2.98
C SER A 101 8.25 -1.75 3.14
N LYS A 102 8.42 -3.07 3.20
CA LYS A 102 9.74 -3.72 3.27
C LYS A 102 10.61 -3.40 2.06
N ILE A 103 10.07 -3.50 0.84
CA ILE A 103 10.80 -3.16 -0.38
C ILE A 103 11.22 -1.71 -0.37
N LYS A 104 10.28 -0.80 -0.05
CA LYS A 104 10.57 0.64 0.01
C LYS A 104 11.73 0.93 0.96
N MET A 105 11.68 0.42 2.18
CA MET A 105 12.73 0.62 3.18
C MET A 105 14.08 0.04 2.72
N GLN A 106 14.08 -1.14 2.07
CA GLN A 106 15.31 -1.75 1.56
C GLN A 106 15.93 -0.93 0.43
N THR A 107 15.12 -0.45 -0.51
CA THR A 107 15.57 0.38 -1.63
C THR A 107 16.06 1.74 -1.15
N GLU A 108 15.35 2.37 -0.21
CA GLU A 108 15.79 3.64 0.40
C GLU A 108 17.12 3.49 1.13
N ALA A 109 17.28 2.42 1.93
CA ALA A 109 18.53 2.14 2.63
C ALA A 109 19.69 1.83 1.65
N GLN A 110 19.41 1.16 0.53
CA GLN A 110 20.42 0.97 -0.51
C GLN A 110 20.80 2.29 -1.16
N HIS A 111 19.82 3.11 -1.53
CA HIS A 111 20.04 4.40 -2.17
C HIS A 111 20.86 5.33 -1.27
N GLU A 112 20.54 5.39 0.02
CA GLU A 112 21.29 6.20 1.00
C GLU A 112 22.77 5.76 1.11
N ARG A 113 23.03 4.44 1.13
CA ARG A 113 24.40 3.92 1.14
C ARG A 113 25.17 4.27 -0.13
N GLU A 114 24.51 4.21 -1.29
CA GLU A 114 25.13 4.58 -2.56
C GLU A 114 25.43 6.08 -2.62
N LEU A 115 24.49 6.91 -2.14
CA LEU A 115 24.67 8.36 -2.04
C LEU A 115 25.86 8.71 -1.15
N GLN A 116 25.93 8.15 0.06
CA GLN A 116 27.05 8.38 1.00
C GLN A 116 28.40 7.97 0.39
N LYS A 117 28.47 6.84 -0.33
CA LYS A 117 29.71 6.40 -1.01
C LYS A 117 30.12 7.38 -2.11
N LEU A 118 29.16 7.90 -2.88
CA LEU A 118 29.43 8.90 -3.91
C LEU A 118 29.91 10.21 -3.30
N GLU A 119 29.25 10.69 -2.25
CA GLU A 119 29.64 11.90 -1.52
C GLU A 119 31.06 11.78 -0.95
N GLN A 120 31.40 10.65 -0.32
CA GLN A 120 32.76 10.38 0.15
C GLN A 120 33.78 10.42 -0.98
N ARG A 121 33.49 9.78 -2.12
CA ARG A 121 34.38 9.78 -3.29
C ARG A 121 34.57 11.17 -3.87
N VAL A 122 33.50 11.97 -3.96
CA VAL A 122 33.56 13.36 -4.42
C VAL A 122 34.36 14.21 -3.44
N SER A 123 34.12 14.06 -2.13
CA SER A 123 34.86 14.78 -1.09
C SER A 123 36.36 14.49 -1.13
N LEU A 124 36.75 13.21 -1.20
CA LEU A 124 38.15 12.82 -1.34
C LEU A 124 38.78 13.37 -2.61
N ARG A 125 38.07 13.29 -3.74
CA ARG A 125 38.58 13.82 -5.01
C ARG A 125 38.76 15.34 -4.94
N ARG A 126 37.81 16.05 -4.33
CA ARG A 126 37.88 17.49 -4.13
C ARG A 126 39.08 17.87 -3.27
N ALA A 127 39.27 17.22 -2.12
CA ALA A 127 40.41 17.46 -1.23
C ALA A 127 41.76 17.23 -1.95
N HIS A 128 41.89 16.16 -2.73
CA HIS A 128 43.09 15.90 -3.53
C HIS A 128 43.34 16.97 -4.61
N LEU A 129 42.28 17.49 -5.24
CA LEU A 129 42.42 18.56 -6.23
C LEU A 129 42.81 19.89 -5.55
N GLU A 130 42.21 20.22 -4.41
CA GLU A 130 42.54 21.39 -3.61
C GLU A 130 44.01 21.35 -3.17
N GLN A 131 44.47 20.23 -2.61
CA GLN A 131 45.88 20.03 -2.24
C GLN A 131 46.83 20.21 -3.44
N LYS A 132 46.49 19.61 -4.59
CA LYS A 132 47.32 19.71 -5.78
C LYS A 132 47.45 21.16 -6.27
N ILE A 133 46.36 21.93 -6.21
CA ILE A 133 46.37 23.36 -6.57
C ILE A 133 47.27 24.13 -5.60
N GLU A 134 47.19 23.87 -4.30
CA GLU A 134 48.04 24.51 -3.29
C GLU A 134 49.54 24.21 -3.52
N GLU A 135 49.87 22.96 -3.82
CA GLU A 135 51.24 22.53 -4.15
C GLU A 135 51.76 23.21 -5.43
N GLU A 136 50.94 23.26 -6.49
CA GLU A 136 51.30 23.94 -7.75
C GLU A 136 51.49 25.45 -7.55
N LEU A 137 50.62 26.11 -6.77
CA LEU A 137 50.74 27.53 -6.43
C LEU A 137 52.03 27.81 -5.63
N ALA A 138 52.36 26.97 -4.66
CA ALA A 138 53.58 27.09 -3.87
C ALA A 138 54.84 26.92 -4.75
N ALA A 139 54.82 25.95 -5.67
CA ALA A 139 55.91 25.72 -6.62
C ALA A 139 56.12 26.93 -7.55
N LEU A 140 55.04 27.49 -8.11
CA LEU A 140 55.10 28.69 -8.95
C LEU A 140 55.62 29.91 -8.19
N GLN A 141 55.20 30.09 -6.94
CA GLN A 141 55.69 31.18 -6.10
C GLN A 141 57.19 31.02 -5.78
N LYS A 142 57.65 29.79 -5.57
CA LYS A 142 59.08 29.48 -5.40
C LYS A 142 59.88 29.80 -6.66
N GLU A 143 59.43 29.35 -7.83
CA GLU A 143 60.08 29.65 -9.13
C GLU A 143 60.17 31.16 -9.36
N ARG A 144 59.06 31.89 -9.11
CA ARG A 144 59.05 33.36 -9.19
C ARG A 144 60.08 33.99 -8.26
N SER A 145 60.20 33.52 -7.02
CA SER A 145 61.13 34.06 -6.03
C SER A 145 62.59 33.79 -6.41
N GLU A 146 62.89 32.59 -6.91
CA GLU A 146 64.21 32.23 -7.42
C GLU A 146 64.60 33.08 -8.63
N LYS A 147 63.67 33.31 -9.57
CA LYS A 147 63.90 34.19 -10.73
C LYS A 147 64.19 35.63 -10.31
N ILE A 148 63.45 36.17 -9.34
CA ILE A 148 63.72 37.50 -8.77
C ILE A 148 65.12 37.54 -8.15
N LYS A 149 65.49 36.53 -7.36
CA LYS A 149 66.81 36.43 -6.73
C LYS A 149 67.94 36.45 -7.77
N VAL A 150 67.83 35.65 -8.84
CA VAL A 150 68.82 35.60 -9.93
C VAL A 150 68.95 36.95 -10.63
N LEU A 151 67.84 37.66 -10.86
CA LEU A 151 67.86 38.98 -11.48
C LEU A 151 68.54 40.02 -10.58
N LEU A 152 68.28 39.99 -9.27
CA LEU A 152 68.92 40.88 -8.30
C LEU A 152 70.42 40.62 -8.18
N GLU A 153 70.83 39.35 -8.07
CA GLU A 153 72.26 38.98 -8.04
C GLU A 153 72.99 39.39 -9.33
N ARG A 154 72.32 39.31 -10.48
CA ARG A 154 72.87 39.80 -11.75
C ARG A 154 73.02 41.31 -11.74
N GLN A 155 72.00 42.04 -11.30
CA GLN A 155 72.03 43.49 -11.20
C GLN A 155 73.16 43.96 -10.28
N GLU A 156 73.36 43.30 -9.13
CA GLU A 156 74.45 43.59 -8.19
C GLU A 156 75.83 43.45 -8.86
N ARG A 157 76.08 42.34 -9.57
CA ARG A 157 77.34 42.15 -10.31
C ARG A 157 77.55 43.18 -11.43
N GLU A 158 76.48 43.57 -12.13
CA GLU A 158 76.52 44.60 -13.16
C GLU A 158 76.89 45.97 -12.55
N ILE A 159 76.32 46.31 -11.39
CA ILE A 159 76.68 47.52 -10.63
C ILE A 159 78.15 47.47 -10.18
N GLU A 160 78.59 46.38 -9.56
CA GLU A 160 80.00 46.21 -9.14
C GLU A 160 80.98 46.36 -10.31
N THR A 161 80.64 45.79 -11.47
CA THR A 161 81.45 45.89 -12.70
C THR A 161 81.50 47.33 -13.20
N PHE A 162 80.35 48.01 -13.23
CA PHE A 162 80.24 49.41 -13.63
C PHE A 162 81.04 50.32 -12.69
N ASP A 163 80.98 50.10 -11.38
CA ASP A 163 81.73 50.85 -10.39
C ASP A 163 83.24 50.64 -10.55
N MET A 164 83.69 49.40 -10.75
CA MET A 164 85.10 49.10 -11.03
C MET A 164 85.61 49.77 -12.31
N GLU A 165 84.80 49.78 -13.38
CA GLU A 165 85.15 50.44 -14.64
C GLU A 165 85.17 51.97 -14.49
N SER A 166 84.20 52.53 -13.76
CA SER A 166 84.14 53.96 -13.43
C SER A 166 85.37 54.41 -12.64
N LEU A 167 85.78 53.64 -11.63
CA LEU A 167 87.02 53.87 -10.89
C LEU A 167 88.25 53.84 -11.81
N ARG A 168 88.34 52.83 -12.68
CA ARG A 168 89.45 52.67 -13.64
C ARG A 168 89.56 53.83 -14.62
N MET A 169 88.44 54.34 -15.11
CA MET A 169 88.37 55.49 -16.02
C MET A 169 88.60 56.84 -15.31
N GLY A 170 88.86 56.84 -13.99
CA GLY A 170 89.17 58.04 -13.23
C GLY A 170 87.96 58.78 -12.67
N PHE A 171 86.75 58.23 -12.80
CA PHE A 171 85.52 58.80 -12.22
C PHE A 171 85.41 58.58 -10.70
N GLY A 172 86.37 57.89 -10.07
CA GLY A 172 86.39 57.71 -8.61
C GLY A 172 86.39 59.01 -7.80
N ASN A 173 86.84 60.11 -8.39
CA ASN A 173 86.83 61.44 -7.75
C ASN A 173 85.52 62.22 -7.95
N LEU A 174 84.57 61.73 -8.77
CA LEU A 174 83.28 62.41 -8.98
C LEU A 174 82.28 62.18 -7.83
N VAL A 175 82.45 61.11 -7.04
CA VAL A 175 81.60 60.83 -5.85
C VAL A 175 81.87 61.84 -4.72
N THR A 176 83.00 62.54 -4.74
CA THR A 176 83.33 63.60 -3.76
C THR A 176 82.70 64.96 -4.10
N LEU A 177 81.98 65.09 -5.22
CA LEU A 177 81.09 66.24 -5.40
C LEU A 177 79.82 65.98 -4.59
N GLU A 178 79.82 66.45 -3.33
CA GLU A 178 78.59 66.64 -2.58
C GLU A 178 77.58 67.43 -3.44
N PHE A 179 76.55 66.75 -3.91
CA PHE A 179 75.35 67.43 -4.40
C PHE A 179 74.66 68.04 -3.18
N PRO A 180 74.33 69.35 -3.18
CA PRO A 180 73.54 69.93 -2.12
C PRO A 180 72.23 69.16 -2.00
N LYS A 181 71.90 68.71 -0.79
CA LYS A 181 70.56 68.21 -0.48
C LYS A 181 69.58 69.37 -0.74
N GLU A 182 68.87 69.33 -1.85
CA GLU A 182 67.65 70.12 -1.99
C GLU A 182 66.59 69.51 -1.08
N ASP A 183 66.36 70.17 0.06
CA ASP A 183 65.17 69.99 0.87
C ASP A 183 63.94 70.30 0.02
N TYR A 184 63.18 69.27 -0.35
CA TYR A 184 61.79 69.43 -0.75
C TYR A 184 60.88 68.58 0.15
N ARG A 185 59.94 69.30 0.76
CA ARG A 185 58.83 68.86 1.60
C ARG A 185 57.96 67.79 0.94
#